data_AF-A0A7S0G3X7-F1
#
_entry.id   AF-A0A7S0G3X7-F1
#
_cell.length_a   1.000
_cell.length_b   1.000
_cell.length_c   1.000
_cell.angle_alpha   90.00
_cell.angle_beta   90.00
_cell.angle_gamma   90.00
#
_symmetry.space_group_name_H-M   'P 1'
#
loop_
_entity.id
_entity.type
_entity.pdbx_description
1 polymer ?
#
loop_
_entity_poly.entity_id
_entity_poly.type
_entity_poly.pdbx_seq_one_letter_code
_entity_poly.pdbx_strand_id
1 'polypeptide(L)'
;KAFPVPDIFDDPSKIGPSALHFALGREGSGAPMHIHSDALNLVLGGKKRWFVLPPQDAIYSRKHISTWVKEDLPTADPKPLECVQNSGDAIYVPFDWAHGVINSGEFTFAFALELLSDRESLKAFKW
;
A
#
# COMPACT_ATOMS: atom_id res chain seq x y z
N LYS A 1 -11.04 8.79 24.19
CA LYS A 1 -12.14 8.56 23.22
C LYS A 1 -11.45 8.20 21.91
N ALA A 2 -11.69 7.00 21.38
CA ALA A 2 -11.07 6.56 20.12
C ALA A 2 -11.45 7.55 19.01
N PHE A 3 -10.52 7.80 18.08
CA PHE A 3 -10.80 8.56 16.87
C PHE A 3 -12.02 7.90 16.18
N PRO A 4 -13.06 8.67 15.79
CA PRO A 4 -14.16 8.11 15.02
C PRO A 4 -13.56 7.53 13.73
N VAL A 5 -13.84 6.27 13.49
CA VAL A 5 -13.41 5.56 12.29
C VAL A 5 -14.31 6.06 11.15
N PRO A 6 -13.77 6.73 10.12
CA PRO A 6 -14.58 7.13 8.97
C PRO A 6 -15.31 5.92 8.36
N ASP A 7 -16.53 6.13 7.84
CA ASP A 7 -17.40 5.08 7.25
C ASP A 7 -16.78 4.32 6.05
N ILE A 8 -15.58 4.72 5.61
CA ILE A 8 -14.77 4.02 4.61
C ILE A 8 -14.04 2.78 5.15
N PHE A 9 -13.90 2.66 6.47
CA PHE A 9 -13.21 1.55 7.11
C PHE A 9 -14.23 0.62 7.77
N ASP A 10 -14.12 -0.68 7.50
CA ASP A 10 -14.97 -1.67 8.17
C ASP A 10 -14.65 -1.73 9.67
N ASP A 11 -15.56 -2.28 10.45
CA ASP A 11 -15.38 -2.42 11.89
C ASP A 11 -14.10 -3.23 12.18
N PRO A 12 -13.13 -2.69 12.95
CA PRO A 12 -11.89 -3.41 13.28
C PRO A 12 -12.10 -4.78 13.92
N SER A 13 -13.26 -5.05 14.52
CA SER A 13 -13.62 -6.37 15.05
C SER A 13 -13.96 -7.41 13.96
N LYS A 14 -14.26 -6.96 12.74
CA LYS A 14 -14.49 -7.81 11.56
C LYS A 14 -13.21 -7.98 10.73
N ILE A 15 -12.32 -7.01 10.79
CA ILE A 15 -11.00 -7.03 10.18
C ILE A 15 -10.13 -7.96 11.02
N GLY A 16 -10.15 -9.26 10.71
CA GLY A 16 -9.40 -10.28 11.44
C GLY A 16 -7.90 -9.95 11.57
N PRO A 17 -7.17 -10.59 12.50
CA PRO A 17 -5.77 -10.22 12.81
C PRO A 17 -4.82 -10.35 11.62
N SER A 18 -5.19 -11.09 10.57
CA SER A 18 -4.42 -11.23 9.33
C SER A 18 -4.38 -9.97 8.46
N ALA A 19 -5.28 -9.01 8.69
CA ALA A 19 -5.34 -7.77 7.91
C ALA A 19 -4.41 -6.67 8.44
N LEU A 20 -3.89 -6.81 9.66
CA LEU A 20 -2.91 -5.89 10.23
C LEU A 20 -1.50 -6.43 9.97
N HIS A 21 -0.71 -5.70 9.18
CA HIS A 21 0.68 -6.05 8.89
C HIS A 21 1.62 -5.05 9.56
N PHE A 22 2.64 -5.57 10.22
CA PHE A 22 3.74 -4.78 10.76
C PHE A 22 4.91 -4.77 9.76
N ALA A 23 5.44 -3.58 9.49
CA ALA A 23 6.59 -3.41 8.62
C ALA A 23 7.74 -2.72 9.34
N LEU A 24 8.94 -3.29 9.27
CA LEU A 24 10.21 -2.69 9.69
C LEU A 24 11.26 -2.94 8.61
N GLY A 25 11.93 -1.87 8.16
CA GLY A 25 12.95 -2.00 7.12
C GLY A 25 13.96 -0.85 7.13
N ARG A 26 15.12 -1.08 6.52
CA ARG A 26 16.15 -0.06 6.28
C ARG A 26 15.94 0.65 4.95
N GLU A 27 16.70 1.71 4.73
CA GLU A 27 16.75 2.41 3.44
C GLU A 27 16.90 1.44 2.25
N GLY A 28 16.14 1.69 1.19
CA GLY A 28 16.17 0.91 -0.04
C GLY A 28 15.32 -0.36 -0.02
N SER A 29 14.91 -0.86 1.15
CA SER A 29 13.93 -1.96 1.25
C SER A 29 12.51 -1.47 0.99
N GLY A 30 11.60 -2.38 0.66
CA GLY A 30 10.18 -2.04 0.49
C GLY A 30 9.40 -3.11 -0.26
N ALA A 31 8.20 -2.77 -0.72
CA ALA A 31 7.33 -3.69 -1.45
C ALA A 31 7.36 -3.36 -2.95
N PRO A 32 7.43 -4.37 -3.83
CA PRO A 32 7.41 -4.18 -5.27
C PRO A 32 6.07 -3.58 -5.73
N MET A 33 5.95 -3.22 -7.01
CA MET A 33 4.64 -2.84 -7.57
C MET A 33 3.65 -4.00 -7.49
N HIS A 34 2.51 -3.81 -6.83
CA HIS A 34 1.48 -4.81 -6.62
C HIS A 34 0.10 -4.18 -6.48
N ILE A 35 -0.93 -5.01 -6.41
CA ILE A 35 -2.35 -4.61 -6.37
C ILE A 35 -3.05 -5.53 -5.36
N HIS A 36 -3.97 -4.99 -4.57
CA HIS A 36 -4.84 -5.75 -3.67
C HIS A 36 -6.07 -4.91 -3.30
N SER A 37 -6.79 -5.34 -2.25
CA SER A 37 -7.93 -4.60 -1.70
C SER A 37 -7.52 -3.25 -1.09
N ASP A 38 -8.51 -2.47 -0.67
CA ASP A 38 -8.30 -1.20 0.02
C ASP A 38 -7.31 -1.34 1.19
N ALA A 39 -6.37 -0.41 1.29
CA ALA A 39 -5.38 -0.44 2.35
C ALA A 39 -5.09 0.93 2.95
N LEU A 40 -4.78 0.96 4.24
CA LEU A 40 -4.30 2.12 4.96
C LEU A 40 -2.90 1.83 5.49
N ASN A 41 -1.93 2.67 5.14
CA ASN A 41 -0.57 2.58 5.64
C ASN A 41 -0.27 3.77 6.57
N LEU A 42 0.17 3.50 7.80
CA LEU A 42 0.59 4.49 8.77
C LEU A 42 2.08 4.33 9.06
N VAL A 43 2.88 5.33 8.71
CA VAL A 43 4.29 5.37 9.10
C VAL A 43 4.39 6.00 10.47
N LEU A 44 4.93 5.26 11.43
CA LEU A 44 5.11 5.74 12.79
C LEU A 44 6.53 6.32 13.01
N GLY A 45 7.49 5.88 12.22
CA GLY A 45 8.85 6.43 12.20
C GLY A 45 9.56 6.12 10.89
N GLY A 46 10.38 7.05 10.41
CA GLY A 46 11.06 6.94 9.13
C GLY A 46 10.25 7.58 7.99
N LYS A 47 10.51 7.13 6.76
CA LYS A 47 9.88 7.69 5.54
C LYS A 47 9.74 6.65 4.44
N LYS A 48 8.65 6.71 3.69
CA LYS A 48 8.41 5.92 2.48
C LYS A 48 8.24 6.84 1.29
N ARG A 49 8.79 6.47 0.14
CA ARG A 49 8.39 7.01 -1.17
C ARG A 49 7.43 6.02 -1.83
N TRP A 50 6.32 6.54 -2.33
CA TRP A 50 5.25 5.77 -2.97
C TRP A 50 5.26 6.01 -4.48
N PHE A 51 4.87 4.97 -5.21
CA PHE A 51 4.61 5.00 -6.65
C PHE A 51 3.23 4.39 -6.84
N VAL A 52 2.27 5.14 -7.40
CA VAL A 52 0.87 4.71 -7.46
C VAL A 52 0.30 4.94 -8.85
N LEU A 53 -0.38 3.94 -9.40
CA LEU A 53 -1.06 4.00 -10.69
C LEU A 53 -2.55 3.67 -10.50
N PRO A 54 -3.44 4.34 -11.25
CA PRO A 54 -4.86 4.04 -11.21
C PRO A 54 -5.16 2.66 -11.82
N PRO A 55 -6.35 2.08 -11.57
CA PRO A 55 -6.70 0.73 -12.01
C PRO A 55 -6.54 0.50 -13.52
N GLN A 56 -6.87 1.49 -14.37
CA GLN A 56 -6.72 1.33 -15.82
C GLN A 56 -5.27 1.19 -16.31
N ASP A 57 -4.30 1.63 -15.50
CA ASP A 57 -2.86 1.62 -15.80
C ASP A 57 -2.11 0.71 -14.81
N ALA A 58 -2.83 -0.14 -14.08
CA ALA A 58 -2.29 -0.91 -12.99
C ALA A 58 -1.27 -1.95 -13.49
N ILE A 59 -0.14 -2.04 -12.77
CA ILE A 59 0.94 -2.98 -13.08
C ILE A 59 1.26 -3.86 -11.88
N TYR A 60 1.76 -5.05 -12.17
CA TYR A 60 2.32 -5.95 -11.17
C TYR A 60 3.76 -6.29 -11.52
N SER A 61 4.65 -6.26 -10.53
CA SER A 61 6.05 -6.61 -10.71
C SER A 61 6.56 -7.49 -9.57
N ARG A 62 7.40 -8.47 -9.92
CA ARG A 62 8.15 -9.26 -8.95
C ARG A 62 9.57 -8.73 -8.73
N LYS A 63 9.98 -7.69 -9.48
CA LYS A 63 11.27 -7.03 -9.25
C LYS A 63 11.23 -6.35 -7.89
N HIS A 64 12.29 -6.50 -7.11
CA HIS A 64 12.45 -5.72 -5.88
C HIS A 64 12.30 -4.22 -6.19
N ILE A 65 11.65 -3.46 -5.30
CA ILE A 65 11.28 -2.07 -5.58
C ILE A 65 12.48 -1.20 -5.94
N SER A 66 13.64 -1.42 -5.32
CA SER A 66 14.85 -0.66 -5.65
C SER A 66 15.39 -0.93 -7.05
N THR A 67 15.16 -2.13 -7.60
CA THR A 67 15.47 -2.46 -9.00
C THR A 67 14.47 -1.80 -9.92
N TRP A 68 13.18 -1.90 -9.60
CA TRP A 68 12.10 -1.30 -10.41
C TRP A 68 12.24 0.23 -10.52
N VAL A 69 12.58 0.91 -9.42
CA VAL A 69 12.84 2.36 -9.40
C VAL A 69 14.02 2.76 -10.28
N LYS A 70 15.03 1.89 -10.41
CA LYS A 70 16.22 2.18 -11.22
C LYS A 70 16.01 1.89 -12.70
N GLU A 71 15.33 0.79 -13.02
CA GLU A 71 15.25 0.26 -14.39
C GLU A 71 13.95 0.64 -15.11
N ASP A 72 12.82 0.62 -14.41
CA ASP A 72 11.49 0.70 -15.03
C ASP A 72 10.86 2.08 -14.84
N LEU A 73 11.01 2.71 -13.67
CA LEU A 73 10.45 4.05 -13.40
C LEU A 73 10.91 5.14 -14.40
N PRO A 74 12.19 5.22 -14.84
CA PRO A 74 12.62 6.26 -15.77
C PRO A 74 11.87 6.23 -17.11
N THR A 75 11.45 5.05 -17.56
CA THR A 75 10.75 4.84 -18.83
C THR A 75 9.25 4.53 -18.68
N ALA A 76 8.74 4.46 -17.44
CA ALA A 76 7.32 4.22 -17.18
C ALA A 76 6.42 5.25 -17.89
N ASP A 77 5.37 4.75 -18.55
CA ASP A 77 4.32 5.51 -19.21
C ASP A 77 2.97 4.76 -19.05
N PRO A 78 1.96 5.35 -18.38
CA PRO A 78 2.01 6.65 -17.74
C PRO A 78 2.97 6.69 -16.54
N LYS A 79 3.40 7.90 -16.16
CA LYS A 79 4.20 8.07 -14.95
C LYS A 79 3.34 7.81 -13.72
N PRO A 80 3.81 7.00 -12.75
CA PRO A 80 3.11 6.81 -11.49
C PRO A 80 3.00 8.15 -10.74
N LEU A 81 1.92 8.32 -9.99
CA LEU A 81 1.84 9.34 -8.96
C LEU A 81 2.87 9.02 -7.88
N GLU A 82 3.53 10.07 -7.39
CA GLU A 82 4.59 9.92 -6.39
C GLU A 82 4.36 10.83 -5.21
N CYS A 83 4.62 10.31 -4.01
CA CYS A 83 4.66 11.11 -2.80
C CYS A 83 5.64 10.53 -1.79
N VAL A 84 6.03 11.35 -0.82
CA VAL A 84 6.80 10.92 0.35
C VAL A 84 5.87 10.95 1.56
N GLN A 85 5.74 9.79 2.20
CA GLN A 85 5.04 9.62 3.47
C GLN A 85 6.05 9.76 4.61
N ASN A 86 5.82 10.71 5.51
CA ASN A 86 6.62 10.93 6.71
C ASN A 86 5.99 10.25 7.94
N SER A 87 6.74 10.19 9.04
CA SER A 87 6.21 9.80 10.35
C SER A 87 4.98 10.61 10.72
N GLY A 88 3.88 9.93 11.06
CA GLY A 88 2.59 10.51 11.40
C GLY A 88 1.61 10.60 10.22
N ASP A 89 2.10 10.48 8.97
CA ASP A 89 1.23 10.50 7.79
C ASP A 89 0.52 9.15 7.62
N ALA A 90 -0.73 9.21 7.15
CA ALA A 90 -1.49 8.05 6.72
C ALA A 90 -1.75 8.14 5.21
N ILE A 91 -1.55 7.04 4.50
CA ILE A 91 -1.91 6.90 3.08
C ILE A 91 -2.96 5.83 2.94
N TYR A 92 -4.07 6.20 2.29
CA TYR A 92 -5.09 5.27 1.85
C TYR A 92 -4.87 4.95 0.37
N VAL A 93 -4.81 3.67 0.05
CA VAL A 93 -4.74 3.15 -1.32
C VAL A 93 -6.06 2.46 -1.63
N PRO A 94 -6.85 2.95 -2.59
CA PRO A 94 -8.11 2.33 -2.95
C PRO A 94 -7.92 0.97 -3.63
N PHE A 95 -8.98 0.17 -3.63
CA PHE A 95 -9.08 -1.07 -4.38
C PHE A 95 -8.53 -0.96 -5.82
N ASP A 96 -7.74 -1.95 -6.24
CA ASP A 96 -7.16 -2.10 -7.58
C ASP A 96 -6.14 -1.03 -8.02
N TRP A 97 -5.78 -0.08 -7.15
CA TRP A 97 -4.68 0.84 -7.46
C TRP A 97 -3.34 0.12 -7.32
N ALA A 98 -2.58 0.05 -8.41
CA ALA A 98 -1.23 -0.51 -8.36
C ALA A 98 -0.31 0.41 -7.57
N HIS A 99 0.47 -0.16 -6.66
CA HIS A 99 1.36 0.62 -5.83
C HIS A 99 2.64 -0.13 -5.46
N GLY A 100 3.72 0.62 -5.30
CA GLY A 100 5.00 0.15 -4.80
C GLY A 100 5.58 1.17 -3.83
N VAL A 101 6.34 0.69 -2.86
CA VAL A 101 6.89 1.54 -1.80
C VAL A 101 8.35 1.23 -1.55
N ILE A 102 9.16 2.28 -1.40
CA ILE A 102 10.57 2.15 -1.00
C ILE A 102 10.82 3.00 0.25
N ASN A 103 11.47 2.41 1.24
CA ASN A 103 11.88 3.11 2.46
C ASN A 103 13.07 4.03 2.13
N SER A 104 12.99 5.30 2.51
CA SER A 104 13.96 6.34 2.14
C SER A 104 14.60 7.04 3.35
N GLY A 105 14.50 6.43 4.54
CA GLY A 105 15.20 6.85 5.75
C GLY A 105 16.02 5.70 6.34
N GLU A 106 16.88 6.00 7.32
CA GLU A 106 17.78 5.02 7.96
C GLU A 106 17.04 3.74 8.40
N PHE A 107 15.88 3.93 9.03
CA PHE A 107 14.90 2.90 9.29
C PHE A 107 13.50 3.44 8.98
N THR A 108 12.56 2.53 8.78
CA THR A 108 11.13 2.84 8.66
C THR A 108 10.33 1.77 9.37
N PHE A 109 9.44 2.19 10.27
CA PHE A 109 8.48 1.31 10.93
C PHE A 109 7.05 1.81 10.71
N ALA A 110 6.16 0.90 10.32
CA ALA A 110 4.82 1.22 9.89
C ALA A 110 3.83 0.09 10.20
N PHE A 111 2.56 0.44 10.27
CA PHE A 111 1.46 -0.52 10.19
C PHE A 111 0.72 -0.34 8.88
N ALA A 112 0.37 -1.46 8.24
CA ALA A 112 -0.57 -1.48 7.14
C ALA A 112 -1.83 -2.23 7.59
N LEU A 113 -2.99 -1.71 7.23
CA LEU A 113 -4.27 -2.39 7.38
C LEU A 113 -4.86 -2.60 6.01
N GLU A 114 -5.16 -3.84 5.65
CA GLU A 114 -6.04 -4.16 4.53
C GLU A 114 -7.49 -4.08 5.03
N LEU A 115 -8.26 -3.15 4.48
CA LEU A 115 -9.49 -2.66 5.11
C LEU A 115 -10.74 -3.44 4.74
N LEU A 116 -10.66 -4.34 3.78
CA LEU A 116 -11.72 -5.27 3.43
C LEU A 116 -11.12 -6.60 2.95
N SER A 117 -11.48 -7.69 3.62
CA SER A 117 -11.37 -9.06 3.09
C SER A 117 -12.69 -9.55 2.47
N ASP A 118 -13.79 -8.80 2.61
CA ASP A 118 -15.13 -9.23 2.17
C ASP A 118 -15.58 -8.53 0.88
N ARG A 119 -15.01 -8.97 -0.24
CA ARG A 119 -15.75 -9.12 -1.50
C ARG A 119 -15.41 -10.51 -2.05
N GLU A 120 -16.31 -11.49 -2.12
CA GLU A 120 -17.59 -11.43 -2.85
C GLU A 120 -17.47 -10.78 -4.24
N SER A 121 -16.27 -10.65 -4.84
CA SER A 121 -16.14 -10.48 -6.30
C SER A 121 -16.17 -11.84 -7.04
N LEU A 122 -15.96 -12.95 -6.32
CA LEU A 122 -16.04 -14.32 -6.84
C LEU A 122 -17.26 -15.13 -6.37
N LYS A 123 -18.03 -14.64 -5.39
CA LYS A 123 -19.25 -15.34 -4.92
C LYS A 123 -20.53 -14.91 -5.64
N ALA A 124 -20.46 -13.86 -6.48
CA ALA A 124 -21.52 -13.51 -7.43
C ALA A 124 -21.68 -14.52 -8.59
N PHE A 125 -20.77 -15.51 -8.70
CA PHE A 125 -20.88 -16.64 -9.62
C PHE A 125 -20.88 -17.96 -8.83
N LYS A 126 -21.95 -18.21 -8.06
CA LYS A 126 -22.28 -19.57 -7.65
C LYS A 126 -23.21 -20.16 -8.72
N TRP A 127 -22.73 -21.16 -9.44
CA TRP A 127 -23.56 -22.10 -10.20
C TRP A 127 -24.32 -23.01 -9.25
#